data_AF-A0A969KYL7-F1
#
_entry.id   AF-A0A969KYL7-F1
#
_cell.length_a   1.000
_cell.length_b   1.000
_cell.length_c   1.000
_cell.angle_alpha   90.00
_cell.angle_beta   90.00
_cell.angle_gamma   90.00
#
_symmetry.space_group_name_H-M   'P 1'
#
loop_
_entity.id
_entity.type
_entity.pdbx_description
1 polymer ?
#
loop_
_entity_poly.entity_id
_entity_poly.type
_entity_poly.pdbx_seq_one_letter_code
_entity_poly.pdbx_strand_id
1 'polypeptide(L)'
;MKKETLLQNGAKVTLLARSIKEAVAGLDNIPNLIRQVIEDAMWREHLDQETGEVFRFDSFKAFIETESPGGLGTSVPTLIRLSADNPLVVDLIDETVQFTIGELVSPNLDKKDETDDNNPIEPKKQHIATGTSRQEGLRKLRKYADDNPQVEQLRQSVLAGEISINKALIEAGLRPERITIPRDPEKAAEAIRRSFTQEELTHLVRLLRL
;
A
#
# COMPACT_ATOMS: atom_id res chain seq x y z
N MET A 1 32.44 -15.11 -0.45
CA MET A 1 31.34 -14.32 0.15
C MET A 1 30.20 -14.06 -0.84
N LYS A 2 30.36 -13.30 -1.94
CA LYS A 2 29.21 -12.94 -2.82
C LYS A 2 28.40 -14.13 -3.37
N LYS A 3 29.05 -15.22 -3.79
CA LYS A 3 28.37 -16.43 -4.31
C LYS A 3 27.54 -17.16 -3.26
N GLU A 4 28.00 -17.17 -2.01
CA GLU A 4 27.31 -17.85 -0.91
C GLU A 4 26.04 -17.11 -0.50
N THR A 5 26.07 -15.78 -0.51
CA THR A 5 24.87 -14.94 -0.34
C THR A 5 23.84 -15.18 -1.44
N LEU A 6 24.27 -15.24 -2.72
CA LEU A 6 23.34 -15.49 -3.83
C LEU A 6 22.68 -16.88 -3.76
N LEU A 7 23.43 -17.89 -3.30
CA LEU A 7 22.91 -19.24 -3.05
C LEU A 7 21.89 -19.28 -1.90
N GLN A 8 22.14 -18.52 -0.83
CA GLN A 8 21.21 -18.39 0.29
C GLN A 8 19.92 -17.66 -0.13
N ASN A 9 20.05 -16.58 -0.91
CA ASN A 9 18.91 -15.86 -1.49
C ASN A 9 18.07 -16.80 -2.37
N GLY A 10 18.73 -17.57 -3.24
CA GLY A 10 18.06 -18.54 -4.12
C GLY A 10 17.28 -19.58 -3.32
N ALA A 11 17.89 -20.16 -2.28
CA ALA A 11 17.22 -21.12 -1.39
C ALA A 11 15.90 -20.58 -0.82
N LYS A 12 15.93 -19.32 -0.38
CA LYS A 12 14.77 -18.63 0.22
C LYS A 12 13.69 -18.31 -0.81
N VAL A 13 14.09 -17.88 -2.01
CA VAL A 13 13.17 -17.65 -3.14
C VAL A 13 12.49 -18.95 -3.56
N THR A 14 13.25 -20.03 -3.76
CA THR A 14 12.71 -21.34 -4.12
C THR A 14 11.76 -21.88 -3.04
N LEU A 15 12.12 -21.71 -1.76
CA LEU A 15 11.25 -22.05 -0.64
C LEU A 15 9.93 -21.27 -0.70
N LEU A 16 9.99 -19.96 -0.91
CA LEU A 16 8.79 -19.12 -1.04
C LEU A 16 7.92 -19.54 -2.23
N ALA A 17 8.51 -19.72 -3.41
CA ALA A 17 7.80 -20.15 -4.61
C ALA A 17 7.10 -21.50 -4.40
N ARG A 18 7.80 -22.46 -3.77
CA ARG A 18 7.25 -23.76 -3.41
C ARG A 18 6.12 -23.64 -2.39
N SER A 19 6.27 -22.85 -1.33
CA SER A 19 5.23 -22.63 -0.32
C SER A 19 3.96 -22.02 -0.92
N ILE A 20 4.09 -21.11 -1.88
CA ILE A 20 2.96 -20.52 -2.60
C ILE A 20 2.25 -21.57 -3.47
N LYS A 21 3.02 -22.41 -4.19
CA LYS A 21 2.49 -23.39 -5.14
C LYS A 21 1.85 -24.60 -4.46
N GLU A 22 2.44 -25.07 -3.36
CA GLU A 22 1.99 -26.28 -2.68
C GLU A 22 0.83 -26.00 -1.72
N ALA A 23 0.61 -24.77 -1.24
CA ALA A 23 -0.53 -24.33 -0.43
C ALA A 23 -0.98 -25.22 0.76
N VAL A 24 -0.19 -26.23 1.17
CA VAL A 24 -0.68 -27.38 1.96
C VAL A 24 0.01 -27.54 3.32
N ALA A 25 1.05 -26.80 3.66
CA ALA A 25 1.61 -26.87 5.03
C ALA A 25 2.37 -25.59 5.40
N GLY A 26 1.71 -24.68 6.11
CA GLY A 26 2.36 -23.52 6.73
C GLY A 26 2.04 -22.17 6.09
N LEU A 27 0.75 -21.88 5.86
CA LEU A 27 0.25 -20.54 5.51
C LEU A 27 0.82 -19.46 6.46
N ASP A 28 1.04 -19.81 7.73
CA ASP A 28 1.63 -18.93 8.76
C ASP A 28 3.05 -18.44 8.43
N ASN A 29 3.82 -19.21 7.66
CA ASN A 29 5.21 -18.88 7.33
C ASN A 29 5.36 -18.06 6.05
N ILE A 30 4.35 -18.05 5.17
CA ILE A 30 4.39 -17.32 3.91
C ILE A 30 4.60 -15.81 4.15
N PRO A 31 3.86 -15.13 5.06
CA PRO A 31 4.06 -13.71 5.31
C PRO A 31 5.48 -13.37 5.81
N ASN A 32 6.05 -14.23 6.67
CA ASN A 32 7.41 -14.03 7.17
C ASN A 32 8.47 -14.22 6.09
N LEU A 33 8.29 -15.21 5.20
CA LEU A 33 9.18 -15.41 4.06
C LEU A 33 9.10 -14.26 3.07
N ILE A 34 7.90 -13.75 2.79
CA ILE A 34 7.71 -12.56 1.93
C ILE A 34 8.46 -11.37 2.53
N ARG A 35 8.25 -11.10 3.83
CA ARG A 35 8.94 -10.01 4.53
C ARG A 35 10.45 -10.13 4.37
N GLN A 36 11.01 -11.29 4.68
CA GLN A 36 12.45 -11.52 4.59
C GLN A 36 12.98 -11.31 3.18
N VAL A 37 12.30 -11.86 2.16
CA VAL A 37 12.70 -11.71 0.75
C VAL A 37 12.71 -10.23 0.32
N ILE A 38 11.75 -9.44 0.81
CA ILE A 38 11.66 -8.00 0.50
C ILE A 38 12.74 -7.20 1.25
N GLU A 39 12.82 -7.33 2.58
CA GLU A 39 13.70 -6.54 3.44
C GLU A 39 15.18 -6.78 3.12
N ASP A 40 15.57 -8.04 2.89
CA ASP A 40 16.94 -8.42 2.54
C ASP A 40 17.23 -8.25 1.03
N ALA A 41 16.28 -7.70 0.27
CA ALA A 41 16.36 -7.50 -1.19
C ALA A 41 16.74 -8.77 -1.98
N MET A 42 16.43 -9.96 -1.47
CA MET A 42 16.79 -11.26 -2.07
C MET A 42 16.17 -11.45 -3.46
N TRP A 43 15.03 -10.81 -3.71
CA TRP A 43 14.34 -10.84 -4.99
C TRP A 43 15.11 -10.13 -6.12
N ARG A 44 16.03 -9.19 -5.81
CA ARG A 44 16.73 -8.41 -6.83
C ARG A 44 17.83 -9.20 -7.53
N GLU A 45 18.59 -10.00 -6.78
CA GLU A 45 19.65 -10.86 -7.32
C GLU A 45 19.75 -12.14 -6.49
N HIS A 46 19.59 -13.28 -7.14
CA HIS A 46 19.75 -14.60 -6.52
C HIS A 46 20.24 -15.64 -7.53
N LEU A 47 20.73 -16.76 -7.02
CA LEU A 47 21.25 -17.85 -7.84
C LEU A 47 20.43 -19.12 -7.62
N ASP A 48 20.00 -19.75 -8.70
CA ASP A 48 19.33 -21.05 -8.63
C ASP A 48 20.33 -22.16 -8.29
N GLN A 49 19.97 -22.96 -7.29
CA GLN A 49 20.85 -23.99 -6.73
C GLN A 49 21.03 -25.18 -7.66
N GLU A 50 20.03 -25.47 -8.50
CA GLU A 50 20.07 -26.62 -9.41
C GLU A 50 20.84 -26.30 -10.69
N THR A 51 20.53 -25.16 -11.34
CA THR A 51 21.13 -24.79 -12.63
C THR A 51 22.40 -23.95 -12.48
N GLY A 52 22.58 -23.26 -11.35
CA GLY A 52 23.64 -22.27 -11.17
C GLY A 52 23.38 -20.93 -11.87
N GLU A 53 22.19 -20.74 -12.46
CA GLU A 53 21.79 -19.52 -13.14
C GLU A 53 21.59 -18.36 -12.15
N VAL A 54 21.98 -17.14 -12.54
CA VAL A 54 21.79 -15.93 -11.73
C VAL A 54 20.62 -15.14 -12.30
N PHE A 55 19.60 -14.94 -11.48
CA PHE A 55 18.44 -14.13 -11.82
C PHE A 55 18.60 -12.71 -11.28
N ARG A 56 18.17 -11.73 -12.08
CA ARG A 56 18.17 -10.31 -11.73
C ARG A 56 16.85 -9.67 -12.09
N PHE A 57 16.31 -8.89 -11.17
CA PHE A 57 15.04 -8.20 -11.36
C PHE A 57 15.14 -6.73 -10.98
N ASP A 58 14.73 -5.88 -11.91
CA ASP A 58 14.61 -4.43 -11.68
C ASP A 58 13.26 -4.08 -11.04
N SER A 59 12.30 -5.00 -11.07
CA SER A 59 10.97 -4.79 -10.50
C SER A 59 10.50 -5.98 -9.68
N PHE A 60 9.94 -5.68 -8.50
CA PHE A 60 9.36 -6.72 -7.65
C PHE A 60 8.17 -7.39 -8.33
N LYS A 61 7.44 -6.65 -9.17
CA LYS A 61 6.37 -7.20 -10.02
C LYS A 61 6.91 -8.25 -11.00
N ALA A 62 8.00 -7.97 -11.72
CA ALA A 62 8.57 -8.95 -12.65
C ALA A 62 9.05 -10.21 -11.92
N PHE A 63 9.63 -10.05 -10.72
CA PHE A 63 9.99 -11.18 -9.87
C PHE A 63 8.77 -12.04 -9.48
N ILE A 64 7.66 -11.42 -9.08
CA ILE A 64 6.43 -12.14 -8.71
C ILE A 64 5.87 -12.92 -9.90
N GLU A 65 5.83 -12.29 -11.08
CA GLU A 65 5.20 -12.83 -12.29
C GLU A 65 6.07 -13.85 -13.05
N THR A 66 7.40 -13.80 -12.88
CA THR A 66 8.33 -14.75 -13.51
C THR A 66 8.17 -16.14 -12.87
N GLU A 67 8.16 -17.19 -13.69
CA GLU A 67 8.02 -18.57 -13.19
C GLU A 67 9.23 -19.04 -12.36
N SER A 68 9.00 -20.00 -11.48
CA SER A 68 10.07 -20.73 -10.79
C SER A 68 10.96 -21.46 -11.83
N PRO A 69 12.29 -21.48 -11.67
CA PRO A 69 13.07 -21.15 -10.48
C PRO A 69 13.47 -19.67 -10.32
N GLY A 70 13.26 -18.83 -11.34
CA GLY A 70 13.70 -17.43 -11.31
C GLY A 70 12.77 -16.49 -10.54
N GLY A 71 11.49 -16.80 -10.44
CA GLY A 71 10.50 -16.00 -9.70
C GLY A 71 9.46 -16.84 -8.97
N LEU A 72 8.35 -16.21 -8.61
CA LEU A 72 7.29 -16.87 -7.83
C LEU A 72 6.20 -17.52 -8.68
N GLY A 73 6.10 -17.18 -9.96
CA GLY A 73 5.08 -17.70 -10.88
C GLY A 73 3.65 -17.39 -10.43
N THR A 74 3.44 -16.23 -9.80
CA THR A 74 2.14 -15.83 -9.24
C THR A 74 1.79 -14.38 -9.58
N SER A 75 0.75 -13.84 -8.95
CA SER A 75 0.34 -12.44 -9.16
C SER A 75 0.36 -11.65 -7.85
N VAL A 76 0.51 -10.33 -7.94
CA VAL A 76 0.42 -9.43 -6.79
C VAL A 76 -0.89 -9.61 -6.01
N PRO A 77 -2.08 -9.70 -6.64
CA PRO A 77 -3.33 -10.00 -5.93
C PRO A 77 -3.31 -11.33 -5.17
N THR A 78 -2.70 -12.38 -5.73
CA THR A 78 -2.55 -13.67 -5.04
C THR A 78 -1.67 -13.52 -3.80
N LEU A 79 -0.54 -12.81 -3.92
CA LEU A 79 0.39 -12.57 -2.81
C LEU A 79 -0.28 -11.77 -1.67
N ILE A 80 -1.06 -10.74 -2.02
CA ILE A 80 -1.87 -9.96 -1.07
C ILE A 80 -2.90 -10.85 -0.38
N ARG A 81 -3.61 -11.70 -1.13
CA ARG A 81 -4.61 -12.62 -0.57
C ARG A 81 -4.00 -13.63 0.41
N LEU A 82 -2.82 -14.17 0.09
CA LEU A 82 -2.09 -15.08 0.97
C LEU A 82 -1.58 -14.40 2.25
N SER A 83 -1.47 -13.07 2.23
CA SER A 83 -1.00 -12.26 3.36
C SER A 83 -2.13 -11.49 4.04
N ALA A 84 -3.39 -11.79 3.75
CA ALA A 84 -4.54 -10.96 4.17
C ALA A 84 -4.63 -10.74 5.69
N ASP A 85 -4.23 -11.74 6.48
CA ASP A 85 -4.23 -11.69 7.95
C ASP A 85 -3.01 -10.98 8.55
N ASN A 86 -2.05 -10.54 7.71
CA ASN A 86 -0.86 -9.81 8.14
C ASN A 86 -0.80 -8.43 7.45
N PRO A 87 -1.43 -7.39 8.04
CA PRO A 87 -1.49 -6.05 7.46
C PRO A 87 -0.13 -5.43 7.17
N LEU A 88 0.89 -5.73 7.99
CA LEU A 88 2.25 -5.24 7.79
C LEU A 88 2.86 -5.76 6.49
N VAL A 89 2.67 -7.06 6.20
CA VAL A 89 3.21 -7.67 4.99
C VAL A 89 2.45 -7.18 3.75
N VAL A 90 1.13 -6.99 3.85
CA VAL A 90 0.35 -6.39 2.75
C VAL A 90 0.82 -4.96 2.45
N ASP A 91 1.09 -4.16 3.49
CA ASP A 91 1.59 -2.79 3.35
C ASP A 91 2.98 -2.78 2.70
N LEU A 92 3.86 -3.69 3.11
CA LEU A 92 5.21 -3.87 2.58
C LEU A 92 5.23 -4.32 1.11
N ILE A 93 4.35 -5.26 0.74
CA ILE A 93 4.17 -5.67 -0.67
C ILE A 93 3.74 -4.46 -1.50
N ASP A 94 2.74 -3.73 -1.03
CA ASP A 94 2.22 -2.55 -1.72
C ASP A 94 3.30 -1.48 -1.90
N GLU A 95 4.09 -1.22 -0.86
CA GLU A 95 5.24 -0.31 -0.90
C GLU A 95 6.26 -0.72 -1.95
N THR A 96 6.69 -1.97 -1.93
CA THR A 96 7.75 -2.47 -2.82
C THR A 96 7.32 -2.42 -4.28
N VAL A 97 6.05 -2.72 -4.56
CA VAL A 97 5.47 -2.60 -5.91
C VAL A 97 5.39 -1.13 -6.35
N GLN A 98 5.02 -0.20 -5.47
CA GLN A 98 4.95 1.23 -5.80
C GLN A 98 6.33 1.86 -5.99
N PHE A 99 7.31 1.54 -5.14
CA PHE A 99 8.67 2.09 -5.21
C PHE A 99 9.31 1.81 -6.57
N THR A 100 9.13 0.59 -7.07
CA THR A 100 9.58 0.15 -8.39
C THR A 100 9.02 0.98 -9.55
N ILE A 101 7.83 1.58 -9.39
CA ILE A 101 7.21 2.43 -10.42
C ILE A 101 7.64 3.89 -10.24
N GLY A 102 7.79 4.35 -9.00
CA GLY A 102 8.25 5.71 -8.66
C GLY A 102 9.71 5.98 -9.08
N GLU A 103 10.59 4.98 -9.04
CA GLU A 103 11.98 5.11 -9.47
C GLU A 103 12.13 5.32 -10.99
N LEU A 104 11.14 4.88 -11.79
CA LEU A 104 11.05 5.16 -13.22
C LEU A 104 10.34 6.49 -13.54
N VAL A 105 9.73 7.13 -12.54
CA VAL A 105 8.98 8.39 -12.69
C VAL A 105 9.43 9.37 -11.61
N SER A 106 10.68 9.84 -11.72
CA SER A 106 11.11 11.00 -10.94
C SER A 106 10.35 12.28 -11.35
N PRO A 107 10.19 13.24 -10.42
CA PRO A 107 9.12 14.22 -10.42
C PRO A 107 9.52 15.48 -11.20
N ASN A 108 8.96 15.66 -12.39
CA ASN A 108 8.78 16.99 -12.97
C ASN A 108 7.32 17.40 -12.78
N LEU A 109 6.99 17.84 -11.57
CA LEU A 109 5.77 18.61 -11.30
C LEU A 109 6.16 20.08 -11.16
N ASP A 110 6.61 20.66 -12.27
CA ASP A 110 6.68 22.11 -12.45
C ASP A 110 6.40 22.42 -13.92
N LYS A 111 5.14 22.73 -14.22
CA LYS A 111 4.71 23.95 -14.92
C LYS A 111 3.24 23.84 -15.34
N LYS A 112 2.46 24.79 -14.84
CA LYS A 112 1.33 25.35 -15.58
C LYS A 112 1.83 25.73 -16.97
N ASP A 113 1.12 25.34 -18.01
CA ASP A 113 0.83 26.25 -19.10
C ASP A 113 -0.53 25.89 -19.73
N GLU A 114 -1.26 26.95 -20.01
CA GLU A 114 -2.57 26.98 -20.65
C GLU A 114 -2.44 26.65 -22.15
N THR A 115 -3.59 26.34 -22.74
CA THR A 115 -3.93 26.35 -24.19
C THR A 115 -3.53 25.19 -25.11
N ASP A 116 -4.55 24.83 -25.90
CA ASP A 116 -4.59 24.24 -27.23
C ASP A 116 -4.36 22.73 -27.47
N ASP A 117 -5.49 22.08 -27.79
CA ASP A 117 -5.73 21.21 -28.94
C ASP A 117 -4.49 20.64 -29.66
N ASN A 118 -4.15 19.41 -29.29
CA ASN A 118 -3.85 18.25 -30.16
C ASN A 118 -3.00 17.26 -29.35
N ASN A 119 -3.65 16.34 -28.61
CA ASN A 119 -2.87 15.37 -27.84
C ASN A 119 -2.57 14.10 -28.68
N PRO A 120 -1.29 13.72 -28.85
CA PRO A 120 -0.92 12.37 -29.24
C PRO A 120 -1.32 11.41 -28.12
N ILE A 121 -1.64 10.17 -28.48
CA ILE A 121 -2.04 9.09 -27.56
C ILE A 121 -0.98 8.94 -26.45
N GLU A 122 -1.23 9.53 -25.29
CA GLU A 122 -0.46 9.26 -24.08
C GLU A 122 -0.51 7.74 -23.81
N PRO A 123 0.62 7.09 -23.46
CA PRO A 123 0.57 5.72 -22.98
C PRO A 123 -0.30 5.72 -21.73
N LYS A 124 -1.49 5.13 -21.86
CA LYS A 124 -2.46 4.96 -20.77
C LYS A 124 -1.69 4.57 -19.52
N LYS A 125 -1.67 5.48 -18.53
CA LYS A 125 -1.25 5.16 -17.15
C LYS A 125 -1.94 3.85 -16.83
N GLN A 126 -1.18 2.76 -16.73
CA GLN A 126 -1.73 1.47 -16.37
C GLN A 126 -2.34 1.68 -15.00
N HIS A 127 -3.66 1.83 -14.94
CA HIS A 127 -4.41 1.89 -13.71
C HIS A 127 -4.26 0.52 -13.05
N ILE A 128 -3.19 0.36 -12.28
CA ILE A 128 -3.06 -0.73 -11.32
C ILE A 128 -4.29 -0.60 -10.46
N ALA A 129 -5.12 -1.66 -10.47
CA ALA A 129 -6.39 -1.73 -9.76
C ALA A 129 -6.27 -1.00 -8.43
N THR A 130 -6.98 0.12 -8.31
CA THR A 130 -6.90 1.01 -7.17
C THR A 130 -7.22 0.16 -5.96
N GLY A 131 -6.22 0.02 -5.08
CA GLY A 131 -6.36 -0.74 -3.85
C GLY A 131 -7.61 -0.30 -3.09
N THR A 132 -8.14 -1.18 -2.25
CA THR A 132 -9.27 -0.86 -1.38
C THR A 132 -9.04 0.49 -0.69
N SER A 133 -10.10 1.24 -0.34
CA SER A 133 -10.00 2.56 0.32
C SER A 133 -9.02 2.58 1.52
N ARG A 134 -8.82 1.41 2.15
CA ARG A 134 -7.81 1.17 3.18
C ARG A 134 -6.36 1.29 2.67
N GLN A 135 -6.01 0.65 1.55
CA GLN A 135 -4.67 0.74 0.96
C GLN A 135 -4.35 2.16 0.50
N GLU A 136 -5.31 2.86 -0.12
CA GLU A 136 -5.12 4.27 -0.49
C GLU A 136 -4.84 5.14 0.74
N GLY A 137 -5.55 4.89 1.85
CA GLY A 137 -5.30 5.57 3.12
C GLY A 137 -3.91 5.30 3.68
N LEU A 138 -3.46 4.04 3.68
CA LEU A 138 -2.12 3.67 4.17
C LEU A 138 -1.02 4.32 3.34
N ARG A 139 -1.17 4.37 2.00
CA ARG A 139 -0.24 5.09 1.12
C ARG A 139 -0.15 6.57 1.47
N LYS A 140 -1.28 7.23 1.78
CA LYS A 140 -1.29 8.62 2.24
C LYS A 140 -0.54 8.76 3.56
N LEU A 141 -0.84 7.93 4.56
CA LEU A 141 -0.13 7.98 5.85
C LEU A 141 1.37 7.79 5.66
N ARG A 142 1.80 6.82 4.84
CA ARG A 142 3.23 6.61 4.53
C ARG A 142 3.88 7.85 3.94
N LYS A 143 3.27 8.45 2.91
CA LYS A 143 3.80 9.66 2.27
C LYS A 143 4.04 10.82 3.24
N TYR A 144 3.16 10.98 4.23
CA TYR A 144 3.27 12.07 5.21
C TYR A 144 4.06 11.67 6.47
N ALA A 145 4.37 10.38 6.65
CA ALA A 145 5.17 9.88 7.76
C ALA A 145 6.64 10.30 7.65
N ASP A 146 7.17 10.45 6.43
CA ASP A 146 8.53 10.91 6.18
C ASP A 146 8.81 12.29 6.81
N ASP A 147 7.82 13.18 6.75
CA ASP A 147 7.90 14.55 7.28
C ASP A 147 7.33 14.68 8.70
N ASN A 148 6.58 13.69 9.21
CA ASN A 148 5.88 13.79 10.49
C ASN A 148 5.89 12.48 11.30
N PRO A 149 6.67 12.42 12.40
CA PRO A 149 6.73 11.26 13.29
C PRO A 149 5.38 10.86 13.92
N GLN A 150 4.46 11.80 14.11
CA GLN A 150 3.12 11.49 14.63
C GLN A 150 2.30 10.69 13.62
N VAL A 151 2.43 11.01 12.33
CA VAL A 151 1.74 10.29 11.25
C VAL A 151 2.28 8.86 11.14
N GLU A 152 3.59 8.65 11.38
CA GLU A 152 4.17 7.31 11.44
C GLU A 152 3.59 6.50 12.60
N GLN A 153 3.43 7.09 13.79
CA GLN A 153 2.78 6.43 14.93
C GLN A 153 1.33 6.04 14.59
N LEU A 154 0.57 6.93 13.95
CA LEU A 154 -0.78 6.64 13.49
C LEU A 154 -0.81 5.49 12.48
N ARG A 155 0.16 5.45 11.55
CA ARG A 155 0.32 4.35 10.59
C ARG A 155 0.55 3.02 11.31
N GLN A 156 1.46 3.00 12.29
CA GLN A 156 1.75 1.80 13.09
C GLN A 156 0.52 1.33 13.87
N SER A 157 -0.24 2.23 14.51
CA SER A 157 -1.48 1.87 15.21
C SER A 157 -2.56 1.34 14.27
N VAL A 158 -2.64 1.79 13.01
CA VAL A 158 -3.54 1.20 12.00
C VAL A 158 -3.09 -0.21 11.61
N LEU A 159 -1.78 -0.42 11.45
CA LEU A 159 -1.22 -1.72 11.08
C LEU A 159 -1.36 -2.74 12.21
N ALA A 160 -1.25 -2.29 13.47
CA ALA A 160 -1.54 -3.07 14.67
C ALA A 160 -3.05 -3.33 14.90
N GLY A 161 -3.93 -2.63 14.17
CA GLY A 161 -5.38 -2.76 14.29
C GLY A 161 -5.99 -2.04 15.50
N GLU A 162 -5.22 -1.17 16.16
CA GLU A 162 -5.67 -0.39 17.33
C GLU A 162 -6.65 0.72 16.92
N ILE A 163 -6.42 1.34 15.76
CA ILE A 163 -7.28 2.39 15.20
C ILE A 163 -7.65 2.08 13.75
N SER A 164 -8.82 2.58 13.33
CA SER A 164 -9.23 2.47 11.93
C SER A 164 -8.45 3.44 11.05
N ILE A 165 -8.27 3.08 9.77
CA ILE A 165 -7.61 3.94 8.79
C ILE A 165 -8.27 5.32 8.67
N ASN A 166 -9.61 5.38 8.76
CA ASN A 166 -10.33 6.65 8.67
C ASN A 166 -10.05 7.54 9.88
N LYS A 167 -9.99 6.95 11.08
CA LYS A 167 -9.63 7.65 12.31
C LYS A 167 -8.21 8.21 12.22
N ALA A 168 -7.25 7.38 11.80
CA ALA A 168 -5.86 7.81 11.62
C ALA A 168 -5.72 8.95 10.60
N LEU A 169 -6.46 8.91 9.48
CA LEU A 169 -6.44 9.98 8.49
C LEU A 169 -7.03 11.30 9.02
N ILE A 170 -8.03 11.23 9.90
CA ILE A 170 -8.61 12.41 10.56
C ILE A 170 -7.62 12.99 11.58
N GLU A 171 -7.03 12.14 12.43
CA GLU A 171 -6.04 12.55 13.43
C GLU A 171 -4.77 13.11 12.78
N ALA A 172 -4.37 12.60 11.62
CA ALA A 172 -3.28 13.13 10.82
C ALA A 172 -3.62 14.44 10.09
N GLY A 173 -4.87 14.93 10.18
CA GLY A 173 -5.33 16.12 9.45
C GLY A 173 -5.46 15.94 7.93
N LEU A 174 -5.34 14.70 7.43
CA LEU A 174 -5.38 14.37 6.00
C LEU A 174 -6.81 14.19 5.48
N ARG A 175 -7.79 14.13 6.38
CA ARG A 175 -9.21 14.02 6.06
C ARG A 175 -10.04 14.80 7.07
N PRO A 176 -11.03 15.61 6.64
CA PRO A 176 -11.93 16.25 7.57
C PRO A 176 -12.84 15.23 8.26
N GLU A 177 -13.13 15.47 9.53
CA GLU A 177 -14.16 14.71 10.25
C GLU A 177 -15.53 14.96 9.61
N ARG A 178 -16.30 13.88 9.44
CA ARG A 178 -17.63 13.92 8.83
C ARG A 178 -18.65 13.42 9.82
N ILE A 179 -19.74 14.16 9.93
CA ILE A 179 -20.93 13.73 10.65
C ILE A 179 -21.98 13.22 9.65
N THR A 180 -22.66 12.14 10.01
CA THR A 180 -23.80 11.64 9.23
C THR A 180 -25.06 12.29 9.76
N ILE A 181 -25.73 13.09 8.94
CA ILE A 181 -26.97 13.77 9.30
C ILE A 181 -28.16 13.01 8.69
N PRO A 182 -29.09 12.45 9.50
CA PRO A 182 -30.32 11.84 9.00
C PRO A 182 -31.20 12.84 8.24
N ARG A 183 -32.04 12.36 7.32
CA ARG A 183 -33.01 13.23 6.61
C ARG A 183 -34.19 13.68 7.47
N ASP A 184 -34.42 12.97 8.56
CA ASP A 184 -35.43 13.33 9.56
C ASP A 184 -35.00 14.61 10.30
N PRO A 185 -35.80 15.69 10.29
CA PRO A 185 -35.39 16.96 10.89
C PRO A 185 -35.09 16.91 12.38
N GLU A 186 -35.80 16.09 13.15
CA GLU A 186 -35.61 15.99 14.60
C GLU A 186 -34.30 15.26 14.90
N LYS A 187 -34.06 14.13 14.22
CA LYS A 187 -32.81 13.37 14.35
C LYS A 187 -31.61 14.14 13.78
N ALA A 188 -31.80 14.94 12.74
CA ALA A 188 -30.79 15.84 12.22
C ALA A 188 -30.40 16.87 13.27
N ALA A 189 -31.38 17.52 13.90
CA ALA A 189 -31.12 18.50 14.95
C ALA A 189 -30.39 17.88 16.16
N GLU A 190 -30.75 16.67 16.57
CA GLU A 190 -30.06 15.95 17.65
C GLU A 190 -28.61 15.62 17.29
N ALA A 191 -28.35 15.08 16.08
CA ALA A 191 -27.02 14.76 15.61
C ALA A 191 -26.11 16.00 15.53
N ILE A 192 -26.66 17.13 15.05
CA ILE A 192 -25.96 18.41 14.97
C ILE A 192 -25.67 18.92 16.40
N ARG A 193 -26.65 18.91 17.32
CA ARG A 193 -26.44 19.36 18.70
C ARG A 193 -25.38 18.57 19.47
N ARG A 194 -25.21 17.28 19.17
CA ARG A 194 -24.17 16.44 19.78
C ARG A 194 -22.77 16.75 19.24
N SER A 195 -22.68 17.20 18.00
CA SER A 195 -21.40 17.31 17.28
C SER A 195 -20.83 18.73 17.29
N PHE A 196 -21.67 19.75 17.49
CA PHE A 196 -21.27 21.15 17.48
C PHE A 196 -21.41 21.80 18.84
N THR A 197 -20.52 22.75 19.12
CA THR A 197 -20.60 23.65 20.27
C THR A 197 -21.72 24.69 20.11
N GLN A 198 -22.10 25.34 21.21
CA GLN A 198 -23.20 26.34 21.19
C GLN A 198 -22.92 27.53 20.25
N GLU A 199 -21.65 27.94 20.14
CA GLU A 199 -21.23 29.02 19.23
C GLU A 199 -21.36 28.59 17.76
N GLU A 200 -20.90 27.39 17.43
CA GLU A 200 -21.01 26.82 16.09
C GLU A 200 -22.46 26.62 15.66
N LEU A 201 -23.34 26.18 16.58
CA LEU A 201 -24.78 26.07 16.33
C LEU A 201 -25.40 27.43 15.98
N THR A 202 -25.02 28.48 16.69
CA THR A 202 -25.52 29.84 16.43
C THR A 202 -25.06 30.33 15.05
N HIS A 203 -23.81 30.04 14.69
CA HIS A 203 -23.28 30.33 13.35
C HIS A 203 -24.01 29.53 12.27
N LEU A 204 -24.26 28.24 12.50
CA LEU A 204 -24.96 27.36 11.56
C LEU A 204 -26.40 27.84 11.31
N VAL A 205 -27.13 28.24 12.35
CA VAL A 205 -28.48 28.83 12.20
C VAL A 205 -28.44 30.09 11.35
N ARG A 206 -27.39 30.92 11.47
CA ARG A 206 -27.23 32.11 10.63
C ARG A 206 -27.00 31.76 9.15
N LEU A 207 -26.25 30.69 8.87
CA LEU A 207 -26.01 30.22 7.50
C LEU A 207 -27.25 29.58 6.84
N LEU A 208 -28.11 28.95 7.64
CA LEU A 208 -29.32 28.26 7.16
C LEU A 208 -30.54 29.18 6.96
N ARG A 209 -30.49 30.42 7.45
CA ARG A 209 -31.51 31.42 7.19
C ARG A 209 -31.36 31.92 5.74
N LEU A 210 -32.03 31.22 4.82
CA LEU A 210 -32.29 31.65 3.44
C LEU A 210 -33.25 32.84 3.41
#